data_AF-A0A7V2X8R2-F1
#
_entry.id   AF-A0A7V2X8R2-F1
#
_cell.length_a   1.000
_cell.length_b   1.000
_cell.length_c   1.000
_cell.angle_alpha   90.00
_cell.angle_beta   90.00
_cell.angle_gamma   90.00
#
_symmetry.space_group_name_H-M   'P 1'
#
loop_
_entity.id
_entity.type
_entity.pdbx_description
1 polymer ?
#
loop_
_entity_poly.entity_id
_entity_poly.type
_entity_poly.pdbx_seq_one_letter_code
_entity_poly.pdbx_strand_id
1 'polypeptide(L)'
;MESEWLSFAQGPLFRLSLLVMILGLGRLLVLSLAGMLQAYRRAGNKAFDPLRIARATAGGLLPSFRPGAVRWFLSTGSLIFHLGLILVPLFLHGHIRLWEKGIGLAWRSLPGVWADALSFGVIGAGLGLLGGRIFYLPSRSISRQQDFLLPLLILAVFISGLLAAHPPWNPFSYSSTLLVHVLAGDLLLMLMPCSKLSHAVLWPFRHLATELAWRFPPDAGPKILATLGKEDKV
;
A
#
# COMPACT_ATOMS: atom_id res chain seq x y z
N MET A 1 33.73 -8.38 -1.60
CA MET A 1 32.99 -7.11 -1.67
C MET A 1 31.53 -7.27 -2.11
N GLU A 2 31.18 -7.59 -3.37
CA GLU A 2 29.75 -7.72 -3.76
C GLU A 2 28.99 -8.77 -2.94
N SER A 3 29.64 -9.90 -2.62
CA SER A 3 29.08 -10.96 -1.76
C SER A 3 28.83 -10.52 -0.31
N GLU A 4 29.64 -9.59 0.22
CA GLU A 4 29.53 -9.06 1.58
C GLU A 4 28.38 -8.05 1.68
N TRP A 5 28.23 -7.20 0.66
CA TRP A 5 27.09 -6.28 0.58
C TRP A 5 25.78 -7.04 0.46
N LEU A 6 25.75 -8.11 -0.33
CA LEU A 6 24.56 -8.93 -0.50
C LEU A 6 24.17 -9.66 0.79
N SER A 7 25.14 -10.22 1.52
CA SER A 7 24.88 -10.89 2.80
C SER A 7 24.41 -9.90 3.88
N PHE A 8 24.97 -8.68 3.89
CA PHE A 8 24.50 -7.60 4.75
C PHE A 8 23.07 -7.17 4.40
N ALA A 9 22.77 -6.97 3.12
CA ALA A 9 21.46 -6.55 2.64
C ALA A 9 20.37 -7.59 3.00
N GLN A 10 20.59 -8.85 2.66
CA GLN A 10 19.63 -9.95 2.91
C GLN A 10 19.49 -10.33 4.39
N GLY A 11 20.45 -9.95 5.23
CA GLY A 11 20.49 -10.33 6.65
C GLY A 11 20.15 -9.16 7.57
N PRO A 12 21.16 -8.47 8.15
CA PRO A 12 20.94 -7.38 9.09
C PRO A 12 20.05 -6.25 8.56
N LEU A 13 20.26 -5.80 7.32
CA LEU A 13 19.50 -4.68 6.74
C LEU A 13 18.04 -5.08 6.55
N PHE A 14 17.77 -6.24 5.95
CA PHE A 14 16.42 -6.77 5.80
C PHE A 14 15.66 -6.84 7.13
N ARG A 15 16.28 -7.37 8.19
CA ARG A 15 15.66 -7.43 9.54
C ARG A 15 15.34 -6.04 10.08
N LEU A 16 16.25 -5.07 9.92
CA LEU A 16 16.02 -3.68 10.31
C LEU A 16 14.86 -3.07 9.50
N SER A 17 14.87 -3.22 8.18
CA SER A 17 13.83 -2.74 7.27
C SER A 17 12.46 -3.29 7.65
N LEU A 18 12.40 -4.59 7.96
CA LEU A 18 11.19 -5.26 8.39
C LEU A 18 10.70 -4.74 9.74
N LEU A 19 11.60 -4.53 10.71
CA LEU A 19 11.26 -3.97 12.02
C LEU A 19 10.69 -2.54 11.88
N VAL A 20 11.35 -1.69 11.09
CA VAL A 20 10.90 -0.32 10.80
C VAL A 20 9.51 -0.33 10.16
N MET A 21 9.30 -1.19 9.16
CA MET A 21 8.01 -1.36 8.52
C MET A 21 6.93 -1.76 9.55
N ILE A 22 7.14 -2.84 10.30
CA ILE A 22 6.15 -3.41 11.23
C ILE A 22 5.82 -2.40 12.33
N LEU A 23 6.81 -1.85 13.01
CA LEU A 23 6.60 -0.89 14.10
C LEU A 23 6.00 0.42 13.59
N GLY A 24 6.46 0.92 12.44
CA GLY A 24 5.95 2.14 11.84
C GLY A 24 4.49 2.03 11.40
N LEU A 25 4.13 0.95 10.69
CA LEU A 25 2.75 0.69 10.28
C LEU A 25 1.86 0.37 11.49
N GLY A 26 2.38 -0.39 12.46
CA GLY A 26 1.70 -0.67 13.73
C GLY A 26 1.37 0.59 14.51
N ARG A 27 2.33 1.52 14.64
CA ARG A 27 2.10 2.84 15.25
C ARG A 27 0.99 3.61 14.53
N LEU A 28 1.03 3.68 13.19
CA LEU A 28 0.02 4.40 12.41
C LEU A 28 -1.38 3.79 12.57
N LEU A 29 -1.46 2.46 12.57
CA LEU A 29 -2.70 1.73 12.80
C LEU A 29 -3.26 2.04 14.19
N VAL A 30 -2.44 1.93 15.24
CA VAL A 30 -2.84 2.23 16.62
C VAL A 30 -3.33 3.67 16.77
N LEU A 31 -2.58 4.65 16.25
CA LEU A 31 -2.98 6.06 16.31
C LEU A 31 -4.30 6.33 15.57
N SER A 32 -4.49 5.68 14.41
CA SER A 32 -5.71 5.83 13.62
C SER A 32 -6.91 5.20 14.32
N LEU A 33 -6.76 4.00 14.90
CA LEU A 33 -7.79 3.34 15.71
C LEU A 33 -8.13 4.14 16.97
N ALA A 34 -7.12 4.67 17.67
CA ALA A 34 -7.32 5.51 18.85
C ALA A 34 -8.05 6.82 18.49
N GLY A 35 -7.69 7.45 17.37
CA GLY A 35 -8.37 8.63 16.85
C GLY A 35 -9.83 8.36 16.50
N MET A 36 -10.12 7.25 15.82
CA MET A 36 -11.49 6.81 15.52
C MET A 36 -12.28 6.51 16.80
N LEU A 37 -11.68 5.84 17.78
CA LEU A 37 -12.33 5.58 19.06
C LEU A 37 -12.63 6.87 19.82
N GLN A 38 -11.71 7.83 19.80
CA GLN A 38 -11.93 9.15 20.41
C GLN A 38 -13.07 9.91 19.70
N ALA A 39 -13.11 9.89 18.37
CA ALA A 39 -14.19 10.49 17.59
C ALA A 39 -15.54 9.85 17.93
N TYR A 40 -15.59 8.51 17.99
CA TYR A 40 -16.80 7.78 18.39
C TYR A 40 -17.26 8.11 19.81
N ARG A 41 -16.32 8.23 20.77
CA ARG A 41 -16.64 8.60 22.16
C ARG A 41 -17.19 10.02 22.29
N ARG A 42 -16.75 10.94 21.44
CA ARG A 42 -17.18 12.35 21.43
C ARG A 42 -18.41 12.62 20.56
N ALA A 43 -18.80 11.68 19.71
CA ALA A 43 -19.94 11.84 18.82
C ALA A 43 -21.24 11.99 19.61
N GLY A 44 -22.04 13.00 19.26
CA GLY A 44 -23.35 13.19 19.88
C GLY A 44 -24.34 12.08 19.53
N ASN A 45 -24.24 11.57 18.29
CA ASN A 45 -25.01 10.41 17.82
C ASN A 45 -24.06 9.25 17.51
N LYS A 46 -24.20 8.16 18.28
CA LYS A 46 -23.41 6.93 18.16
C LYS A 46 -24.01 5.88 17.22
N ALA A 47 -25.20 6.13 16.68
CA ALA A 47 -25.86 5.21 15.76
C ALA A 47 -25.16 5.25 14.39
N PHE A 48 -24.60 4.12 13.99
CA PHE A 48 -24.09 3.89 12.65
C PHE A 48 -24.46 2.48 12.18
N ASP A 49 -24.50 2.30 10.87
CA ASP A 49 -24.79 1.01 10.24
C ASP A 49 -23.47 0.29 9.92
N PRO A 50 -23.04 -0.70 10.74
CA PRO A 50 -21.79 -1.43 10.50
C PRO A 50 -21.85 -2.26 9.22
N LEU A 51 -23.03 -2.75 8.83
CA LEU A 51 -23.19 -3.56 7.62
C LEU A 51 -23.01 -2.71 6.37
N ARG A 52 -23.52 -1.48 6.36
CA ARG A 52 -23.26 -0.51 5.28
C ARG A 52 -21.77 -0.22 5.15
N ILE A 53 -21.07 -0.01 6.26
CA ILE A 53 -19.62 0.25 6.26
C ILE A 53 -18.87 -0.98 5.73
N ALA A 54 -19.18 -2.17 6.24
CA ALA A 54 -18.55 -3.41 5.80
C ALA A 54 -18.75 -3.66 4.30
N ARG A 55 -19.98 -3.47 3.78
CA ARG A 55 -20.28 -3.58 2.35
C ARG A 55 -19.54 -2.53 1.52
N ALA A 56 -19.46 -1.28 2.00
CA ALA A 56 -18.72 -0.23 1.31
C ALA A 56 -17.21 -0.53 1.24
N THR A 57 -16.62 -0.99 2.34
CA THR A 57 -15.22 -1.43 2.38
C THR A 57 -15.00 -2.63 1.45
N ALA A 58 -15.84 -3.66 1.51
CA ALA A 58 -15.73 -4.84 0.66
C ALA A 58 -15.91 -4.50 -0.83
N GLY A 59 -16.84 -3.61 -1.17
CA GLY A 59 -17.05 -3.13 -2.54
C GLY A 59 -15.83 -2.41 -3.13
N GLY A 60 -14.95 -1.89 -2.27
CA GLY A 60 -13.68 -1.30 -2.70
C GLY A 60 -12.61 -2.32 -3.11
N LEU A 61 -12.77 -3.61 -2.79
CA LEU A 61 -11.87 -4.68 -3.25
C LEU A 61 -12.13 -5.03 -4.72
N LEU A 62 -13.35 -4.78 -5.20
CA LEU A 62 -13.74 -5.05 -6.57
C LEU A 62 -13.51 -3.81 -7.44
N PRO A 63 -13.01 -3.99 -8.68
CA PRO A 63 -12.89 -2.89 -9.63
C PRO A 63 -14.25 -2.21 -9.83
N SER A 64 -14.29 -0.87 -9.81
CA SER A 64 -15.51 -0.16 -10.17
C SER A 64 -15.69 -0.19 -11.69
N PHE A 65 -16.54 -1.09 -12.18
CA PHE A 65 -16.85 -1.25 -13.61
C PHE A 65 -17.90 -0.24 -14.11
N ARG A 66 -17.82 1.02 -13.68
CA ARG A 66 -18.70 2.07 -14.21
C ARG A 66 -18.38 2.32 -15.70
N PRO A 67 -19.37 2.65 -16.56
CA PRO A 67 -19.15 2.82 -17.99
C PRO A 67 -18.05 3.85 -18.30
N GLY A 68 -17.07 3.47 -19.12
CA GLY A 68 -15.97 4.32 -19.59
C GLY A 68 -14.65 3.54 -19.75
N ALA A 69 -14.15 3.42 -20.98
CA ALA A 69 -12.98 2.59 -21.32
C ALA A 69 -11.72 2.93 -20.49
N VAL A 70 -11.46 4.22 -20.26
CA VAL A 70 -10.31 4.69 -19.46
C VAL A 70 -10.42 4.25 -17.99
N ARG A 71 -11.63 4.30 -17.42
CA ARG A 71 -11.87 3.88 -16.03
C ARG A 71 -11.73 2.37 -15.87
N TRP A 72 -12.18 1.61 -16.87
CA TRP A 72 -12.02 0.16 -16.89
C TRP A 72 -10.55 -0.25 -16.88
N PHE A 73 -9.74 0.32 -17.78
CA PHE A 73 -8.30 0.02 -17.85
C PHE A 73 -7.56 0.37 -16.56
N LEU A 74 -7.80 1.55 -15.99
CA LEU A 74 -7.16 1.98 -14.75
C LEU A 74 -7.57 1.11 -13.55
N SER A 75 -8.84 0.70 -13.49
CA SER A 75 -9.38 -0.11 -12.39
C SER A 75 -8.82 -1.54 -12.43
N THR A 76 -8.81 -2.17 -13.60
CA THR A 76 -8.23 -3.51 -13.81
C THR A 76 -6.72 -3.49 -13.60
N GLY A 77 -6.02 -2.49 -14.18
CA GLY A 77 -4.58 -2.32 -13.98
C GLY A 77 -4.23 -2.13 -12.50
N SER A 78 -4.99 -1.31 -11.78
CA SER A 78 -4.83 -1.15 -10.33
C SER A 78 -5.03 -2.48 -9.60
N LEU A 79 -6.05 -3.26 -9.91
CA LEU A 79 -6.27 -4.57 -9.26
C LEU A 79 -5.09 -5.51 -9.49
N ILE A 80 -4.64 -5.67 -10.74
CA ILE A 80 -3.50 -6.54 -11.09
C ILE A 80 -2.23 -6.07 -10.37
N PHE A 81 -1.99 -4.76 -10.35
CA PHE A 81 -0.85 -4.16 -9.66
C PHE A 81 -0.84 -4.51 -8.17
N HIS A 82 -1.97 -4.36 -7.47
CA HIS A 82 -2.05 -4.68 -6.04
C HIS A 82 -1.98 -6.19 -5.78
N LEU A 83 -2.63 -7.02 -6.60
CA LEU A 83 -2.55 -8.48 -6.47
C LEU A 83 -1.11 -8.96 -6.60
N GLY A 84 -0.35 -8.48 -7.59
CA GLY A 84 1.05 -8.85 -7.73
C GLY A 84 1.94 -8.29 -6.61
N LEU A 85 1.73 -7.04 -6.18
CA LEU A 85 2.44 -6.42 -5.06
C LEU A 85 2.27 -7.16 -3.73
N ILE A 86 1.13 -7.81 -3.52
CA ILE A 86 0.87 -8.57 -2.30
C ILE A 86 1.31 -10.02 -2.48
N LEU A 87 0.88 -10.67 -3.56
CA LEU A 87 1.07 -12.11 -3.73
C LEU A 87 2.51 -12.49 -4.06
N VAL A 88 3.23 -11.72 -4.88
CA VAL A 88 4.60 -12.09 -5.29
C VAL A 88 5.59 -12.02 -4.11
N PRO A 89 5.68 -10.90 -3.34
CA PRO A 89 6.63 -10.82 -2.24
C PRO A 89 6.29 -11.75 -1.06
N LEU A 90 5.01 -12.13 -0.90
CA LEU A 90 4.60 -13.05 0.16
C LEU A 90 4.71 -14.52 -0.26
N PHE A 91 4.37 -14.88 -1.49
CA PHE A 91 4.24 -16.30 -1.87
C PHE A 91 5.31 -16.81 -2.83
N LEU A 92 6.21 -15.96 -3.35
CA LEU A 92 7.33 -16.45 -4.16
C LEU A 92 8.31 -17.24 -3.29
N HIS A 93 8.77 -18.40 -3.78
CA HIS A 93 9.70 -19.28 -3.05
C HIS A 93 10.96 -18.57 -2.54
N GLY A 94 11.57 -17.70 -3.37
CA GLY A 94 12.75 -16.93 -2.98
C GLY A 94 12.51 -16.02 -1.77
N HIS A 95 11.35 -15.35 -1.71
CA HIS A 95 10.98 -14.52 -0.57
C HIS A 95 10.67 -15.38 0.66
N ILE A 96 9.95 -16.49 0.52
CA ILE A 96 9.65 -17.39 1.65
C ILE A 96 10.95 -17.89 2.29
N ARG A 97 11.98 -18.22 1.50
CA ARG A 97 13.30 -18.58 2.04
C ARG A 97 13.99 -17.44 2.78
N LEU A 98 13.78 -16.19 2.33
CA LEU A 98 14.27 -15.01 3.06
C LEU A 98 13.54 -14.83 4.40
N TRP A 99 12.22 -15.04 4.43
CA TRP A 99 11.42 -15.04 5.66
C TRP A 99 11.85 -16.15 6.63
N GLU A 100 12.12 -17.35 6.13
CA GLU A 100 12.58 -18.49 6.93
C GLU A 100 13.94 -18.18 7.58
N LYS A 101 14.89 -17.63 6.83
CA LYS A 101 16.21 -17.21 7.35
C LYS A 101 16.14 -15.99 8.27
N GLY A 102 15.19 -15.09 8.01
CA GLY A 102 15.02 -13.82 8.72
C GLY A 102 14.36 -13.99 10.07
N ILE A 103 13.19 -14.65 10.10
CA ILE A 103 12.29 -14.75 11.25
C ILE A 103 11.82 -16.18 11.56
N GLY A 104 12.26 -17.20 10.81
CA GLY A 104 11.92 -18.61 11.06
C GLY A 104 10.54 -19.05 10.56
N LEU A 105 9.86 -18.25 9.73
CA LEU A 105 8.53 -18.57 9.20
C LEU A 105 8.61 -19.00 7.73
N ALA A 106 7.87 -20.05 7.37
CA ALA A 106 7.71 -20.51 6.00
C ALA A 106 6.28 -21.01 5.75
N TRP A 107 5.81 -20.89 4.51
CA TRP A 107 4.48 -21.33 4.08
C TRP A 107 4.48 -21.81 2.63
N ARG A 108 3.31 -22.17 2.09
CA ARG A 108 3.17 -22.68 0.72
C ARG A 108 3.51 -21.60 -0.31
N SER A 109 4.36 -21.94 -1.28
CA SER A 109 4.74 -21.04 -2.36
C SER A 109 3.73 -21.05 -3.50
N LEU A 110 3.63 -19.91 -4.18
CA LEU A 110 2.95 -19.77 -5.47
C LEU A 110 3.77 -20.45 -6.58
N PRO A 111 3.14 -21.12 -7.56
CA PRO A 111 3.85 -21.66 -8.71
C PRO A 111 4.57 -20.56 -9.52
N GLY A 112 5.77 -20.86 -10.04
CA GLY A 112 6.62 -19.88 -10.74
C GLY A 112 5.91 -19.15 -11.89
N VAL A 113 5.15 -19.88 -12.70
CA VAL A 113 4.37 -19.31 -13.82
C VAL A 113 3.41 -18.21 -13.36
N TRP A 114 2.73 -18.41 -12.23
CA TRP A 114 1.82 -17.40 -11.67
C TRP A 114 2.58 -16.20 -11.11
N ALA A 115 3.74 -16.44 -10.49
CA ALA A 115 4.59 -15.35 -9.99
C ALA A 115 5.14 -14.49 -11.13
N ASP A 116 5.56 -15.11 -12.24
CA ASP A 116 6.02 -14.40 -13.44
C ASP A 116 4.88 -13.60 -14.07
N ALA A 117 3.70 -14.23 -14.26
CA ALA A 117 2.53 -13.55 -14.83
C ALA A 117 2.10 -12.33 -14.00
N LEU A 118 2.06 -12.47 -12.68
CA LEU A 118 1.78 -11.34 -11.78
C LEU A 118 2.88 -10.27 -11.83
N SER A 119 4.15 -10.66 -11.93
CA SER A 119 5.27 -9.71 -12.03
C SER A 119 5.22 -8.90 -13.32
N PHE A 120 4.97 -9.54 -14.47
CA PHE A 120 4.72 -8.84 -15.73
C PHE A 120 3.49 -7.94 -15.64
N GLY A 121 2.42 -8.41 -15.00
CA GLY A 121 1.22 -7.63 -14.73
C GLY A 121 1.52 -6.36 -13.92
N VAL A 122 2.32 -6.47 -12.86
CA VAL A 122 2.75 -5.32 -12.04
C VAL A 122 3.60 -4.35 -12.85
N ILE A 123 4.54 -4.85 -13.66
CA ILE A 123 5.38 -3.99 -14.50
C ILE A 123 4.52 -3.25 -15.53
N GLY A 124 3.67 -3.95 -16.28
CA GLY A 124 2.79 -3.36 -17.28
C GLY A 124 1.79 -2.36 -16.68
N ALA A 125 1.11 -2.76 -15.60
CA ALA A 125 0.17 -1.88 -14.90
C ALA A 125 0.87 -0.68 -14.25
N GLY A 126 2.04 -0.88 -13.65
CA GLY A 126 2.84 0.18 -13.03
C GLY A 126 3.30 1.22 -14.05
N LEU A 127 3.80 0.77 -15.21
CA LEU A 127 4.14 1.66 -16.33
C LEU A 127 2.91 2.41 -16.87
N GLY A 128 1.78 1.73 -17.02
CA GLY A 128 0.52 2.35 -17.46
C GLY A 128 0.01 3.41 -16.48
N LEU A 129 0.02 3.12 -15.18
CA LEU A 129 -0.39 4.05 -14.12
C LEU A 129 0.57 5.26 -14.01
N LEU A 130 1.88 5.02 -14.12
CA LEU A 130 2.89 6.08 -14.12
C LEU A 130 2.79 6.95 -15.37
N GLY A 131 2.66 6.35 -16.55
CA GLY A 131 2.43 7.05 -17.81
C GLY A 131 1.15 7.88 -17.77
N GLY A 132 0.05 7.29 -17.29
CA GLY A 132 -1.21 8.00 -17.07
C GLY A 132 -1.04 9.22 -16.14
N ARG A 133 -0.14 9.16 -15.16
CA ARG A 133 0.14 10.29 -14.27
C ARG A 133 1.03 11.37 -14.89
N ILE A 134 1.97 10.99 -15.75
CA ILE A 134 2.89 11.92 -16.43
C ILE A 134 2.20 12.65 -17.58
N PHE A 135 1.41 11.92 -18.38
CA PHE A 135 0.85 12.43 -19.63
C PHE A 135 -0.57 13.02 -19.47
N TYR A 136 -1.35 12.59 -18.48
CA TYR A 136 -2.70 13.13 -18.27
C TYR A 136 -2.68 14.34 -17.33
N LEU A 137 -2.88 15.54 -17.89
CA LEU A 137 -2.77 16.81 -17.18
C LEU A 137 -3.60 16.89 -15.87
N PRO A 138 -4.87 16.45 -15.84
CA PRO A 138 -5.66 16.48 -14.60
C PRO A 138 -5.11 15.57 -13.49
N SER A 139 -4.45 14.46 -13.85
CA SER A 139 -3.77 13.58 -12.87
C SER A 139 -2.46 14.21 -12.41
N ARG A 140 -1.70 14.79 -13.34
CA ARG A 140 -0.41 15.43 -13.05
C ARG A 140 -0.55 16.63 -12.11
N SER A 141 -1.57 17.46 -12.30
CA SER A 141 -1.78 18.70 -11.53
C SER A 141 -2.05 18.47 -10.04
N ILE A 142 -2.59 17.31 -9.67
CA ILE A 142 -2.88 16.94 -8.27
C ILE A 142 -1.85 15.97 -7.67
N SER A 143 -0.84 15.55 -8.45
CA SER A 143 0.16 14.57 -8.04
C SER A 143 1.31 15.21 -7.25
N ARG A 144 1.81 14.49 -6.26
CA ARG A 144 2.99 14.86 -5.46
C ARG A 144 4.20 14.05 -5.92
N GLN A 145 5.41 14.44 -5.49
CA GLN A 145 6.65 13.73 -5.86
C GLN A 145 6.61 12.22 -5.55
N GLN A 146 6.07 11.83 -4.39
CA GLN A 146 5.92 10.42 -4.00
C GLN A 146 5.06 9.60 -4.99
N ASP A 147 4.15 10.25 -5.72
CA ASP A 147 3.31 9.59 -6.71
C ASP A 147 4.06 9.15 -7.98
N PHE A 148 5.27 9.67 -8.19
CA PHE A 148 6.15 9.29 -9.28
C PHE A 148 7.29 8.41 -8.78
N LEU A 149 7.89 8.77 -7.64
CA LEU A 149 9.05 8.06 -7.09
C LEU A 149 8.71 6.67 -6.55
N LEU A 150 7.57 6.49 -5.89
CA LEU A 150 7.20 5.18 -5.33
C LEU A 150 6.89 4.14 -6.42
N PRO A 151 6.08 4.44 -7.47
CA PRO A 151 5.91 3.50 -8.57
C PRO A 151 7.22 3.18 -9.27
N LEU A 152 8.12 4.15 -9.45
CA LEU A 152 9.43 3.90 -10.04
C LEU A 152 10.27 2.93 -9.19
N LEU A 153 10.29 3.10 -7.87
CA LEU A 153 10.97 2.20 -6.95
C LEU A 153 10.36 0.79 -6.98
N ILE A 154 9.02 0.68 -6.99
CA ILE A 154 8.32 -0.61 -7.12
C ILE A 154 8.69 -1.28 -8.44
N LEU A 155 8.67 -0.53 -9.55
CA LEU A 155 9.09 -1.06 -10.86
C LEU A 155 10.54 -1.54 -10.82
N ALA A 156 11.45 -0.80 -10.18
CA ALA A 156 12.83 -1.23 -10.01
C ALA A 156 12.93 -2.56 -9.25
N VAL A 157 12.17 -2.74 -8.17
CA VAL A 157 12.11 -4.01 -7.41
C VAL A 157 11.61 -5.15 -8.29
N PHE A 158 10.49 -4.97 -9.01
CA PHE A 158 9.90 -6.03 -9.82
C PHE A 158 10.75 -6.38 -11.05
N ILE A 159 11.31 -5.38 -11.74
CA ILE A 159 12.18 -5.59 -12.91
C ILE A 159 13.45 -6.32 -12.48
N SER A 160 14.15 -5.83 -11.44
CA SER A 160 15.36 -6.49 -10.95
C SER A 160 15.08 -7.91 -10.41
N GLY A 161 13.93 -8.12 -9.75
CA GLY A 161 13.51 -9.44 -9.28
C GLY A 161 13.27 -10.42 -10.44
N LEU A 162 12.62 -9.97 -11.51
CA LEU A 162 12.38 -10.78 -12.70
C LEU A 162 13.69 -11.13 -13.42
N LEU A 163 14.60 -10.16 -13.57
CA LEU A 163 15.93 -10.41 -14.14
C LEU A 163 16.75 -11.39 -13.30
N ALA A 164 16.68 -11.29 -11.97
CA ALA A 164 17.33 -12.25 -11.08
C ALA A 164 16.73 -13.66 -11.19
N ALA A 165 15.42 -13.77 -11.38
CA ALA A 165 14.72 -15.06 -11.54
C ALA A 165 14.99 -15.73 -12.90
N HIS A 166 15.29 -14.94 -13.93
CA HIS A 166 15.52 -15.42 -15.31
C HIS A 166 16.92 -15.01 -15.81
N PRO A 167 18.00 -15.71 -15.40
CA PRO A 167 19.37 -15.37 -15.78
C PRO A 167 19.61 -15.18 -17.30
N PRO A 168 18.98 -15.93 -18.22
CA PRO A 168 19.15 -15.69 -19.65
C PRO A 168 18.70 -14.30 -20.14
N TRP A 169 17.83 -13.62 -19.40
CA TRP A 169 17.36 -12.26 -19.72
C TRP A 169 18.17 -11.16 -19.00
N ASN A 170 19.05 -11.54 -18.07
CA ASN A 170 19.78 -10.61 -17.25
C ASN A 170 21.06 -10.14 -17.97
N PRO A 171 21.16 -8.87 -18.38
CA PRO A 171 22.38 -8.34 -19.01
C PRO A 171 23.51 -8.09 -17.99
N PHE A 172 23.21 -8.16 -16.69
CA PHE A 172 24.16 -7.94 -15.60
C PHE A 172 24.48 -9.25 -14.86
N SER A 173 25.44 -9.18 -13.92
CA SER A 173 25.70 -10.32 -13.04
C SER A 173 24.49 -10.62 -12.15
N TYR A 174 24.26 -11.90 -11.84
CA TYR A 174 23.20 -12.30 -10.93
C TYR A 174 23.32 -11.61 -9.56
N SER A 175 24.53 -11.56 -9.01
CA SER A 175 24.81 -10.94 -7.71
C SER A 175 24.48 -9.45 -7.68
N SER A 176 24.86 -8.71 -8.72
CA SER A 176 24.61 -7.26 -8.80
C SER A 176 23.10 -6.98 -8.98
N THR A 177 22.41 -7.74 -9.83
CA THR A 177 20.95 -7.60 -10.01
C THR A 177 20.20 -7.94 -8.73
N LEU A 178 20.60 -9.01 -8.04
CA LEU A 178 19.99 -9.41 -6.77
C LEU A 178 20.28 -8.38 -5.66
N LEU A 179 21.48 -7.80 -5.62
CA LEU A 179 21.81 -6.72 -4.68
C LEU A 179 20.90 -5.52 -4.90
N VAL A 180 20.73 -5.07 -6.14
CA VAL A 180 19.80 -3.97 -6.49
C VAL A 180 18.38 -4.32 -6.07
N HIS A 181 17.91 -5.54 -6.35
CA HIS A 181 16.57 -5.99 -5.96
C HIS A 181 16.36 -5.92 -4.45
N VAL A 182 17.29 -6.46 -3.66
CA VAL A 182 17.20 -6.50 -2.19
C VAL A 182 17.27 -5.09 -1.63
N LEU A 183 18.23 -4.25 -2.06
CA LEU A 183 18.35 -2.87 -1.57
C LEU A 183 17.12 -2.02 -1.91
N ALA A 184 16.57 -2.17 -3.13
CA ALA A 184 15.34 -1.49 -3.52
C ALA A 184 14.14 -1.98 -2.71
N GLY A 185 14.07 -3.28 -2.43
CA GLY A 185 13.06 -3.89 -1.57
C GLY A 185 13.14 -3.38 -0.13
N ASP A 186 14.32 -3.39 0.47
CA ASP A 186 14.59 -2.88 1.82
C ASP A 186 14.23 -1.41 1.94
N LEU A 187 14.60 -0.58 0.95
CA LEU A 187 14.20 0.82 0.90
C LEU A 187 12.68 0.96 0.84
N LEU A 188 11.99 0.14 0.03
CA LEU A 188 10.54 0.15 -0.04
C LEU A 188 9.91 -0.20 1.32
N LEU A 189 10.44 -1.20 2.01
CA LEU A 189 10.02 -1.57 3.38
C LEU A 189 10.19 -0.41 4.36
N MET A 190 11.35 0.24 4.38
CA MET A 190 11.63 1.37 5.25
C MET A 190 10.73 2.59 4.95
N LEU A 191 10.39 2.82 3.68
CA LEU A 191 9.54 3.95 3.26
C LEU A 191 8.05 3.70 3.48
N MET A 192 7.59 2.46 3.61
CA MET A 192 6.17 2.13 3.78
C MET A 192 5.46 2.94 4.87
N PRO A 193 5.96 3.03 6.12
CA PRO A 193 5.27 3.77 7.18
C PRO A 193 5.24 5.29 6.95
N CYS A 194 6.16 5.86 6.18
CA CYS A 194 6.27 7.31 5.99
C CYS A 194 5.80 7.78 4.61
N SER A 195 5.13 6.92 3.86
CA SER A 195 4.71 7.18 2.48
C SER A 195 3.24 6.85 2.25
N LYS A 196 2.79 7.09 1.02
CA LYS A 196 1.45 6.68 0.59
C LYS A 196 1.20 5.19 0.71
N LEU A 197 2.24 4.34 0.79
CA LEU A 197 2.09 2.88 0.94
C LEU A 197 1.48 2.46 2.28
N SER A 198 1.48 3.34 3.29
CA SER A 198 0.75 3.12 4.56
C SER A 198 -0.74 2.82 4.36
N HIS A 199 -1.32 3.17 3.20
CA HIS A 199 -2.68 2.76 2.86
C HIS A 199 -2.87 1.24 2.90
N ALA A 200 -1.82 0.43 2.71
CA ALA A 200 -1.92 -1.02 2.77
C ALA A 200 -2.54 -1.53 4.08
N VAL A 201 -2.28 -0.85 5.22
CA VAL A 201 -2.85 -1.21 6.52
C VAL A 201 -4.07 -0.36 6.89
N LEU A 202 -4.16 0.88 6.40
CA LEU A 202 -5.22 1.83 6.77
C LEU A 202 -6.47 1.74 5.89
N TRP A 203 -6.33 1.25 4.66
CA TRP A 203 -7.41 1.19 3.68
C TRP A 203 -8.69 0.49 4.19
N PRO A 204 -8.66 -0.62 4.95
CA PRO A 204 -9.87 -1.26 5.47
C PRO A 204 -10.73 -0.34 6.35
N PHE A 205 -10.13 0.69 6.96
CA PHE A 205 -10.79 1.58 7.90
C PHE A 205 -11.31 2.88 7.27
N ARG A 206 -11.07 3.11 5.98
CA ARG A 206 -11.37 4.40 5.30
C ARG A 206 -12.84 4.84 5.44
N HIS A 207 -13.78 3.90 5.34
CA HIS A 207 -15.21 4.20 5.42
C HIS A 207 -15.64 4.46 6.85
N LEU A 208 -15.13 3.67 7.80
CA LEU A 208 -15.34 3.89 9.23
C LEU A 208 -14.82 5.27 9.67
N ALA A 209 -13.58 5.61 9.27
CA ALA A 209 -12.99 6.90 9.57
C ALA A 209 -13.84 8.06 9.02
N THR A 210 -14.34 7.93 7.79
CA THR A 210 -15.21 8.94 7.17
C THR A 210 -16.52 9.08 7.95
N GLU A 211 -17.21 7.98 8.24
CA GLU A 211 -18.48 7.99 8.99
C GLU A 211 -18.37 8.61 10.39
N LEU A 212 -17.24 8.39 11.06
CA LEU A 212 -16.98 8.95 12.39
C LEU A 212 -16.59 10.44 12.35
N ALA A 213 -15.93 10.89 11.28
CA ALA A 213 -15.48 12.28 11.16
C ALA A 213 -16.61 13.30 11.02
N TRP A 214 -17.75 12.92 10.44
CA TRP A 214 -18.89 13.82 10.19
C TRP A 214 -19.91 13.91 11.34
N ARG A 215 -19.58 13.39 12.52
CA ARG A 215 -20.47 13.39 13.69
C ARG A 215 -20.10 14.55 14.62
N PHE A 216 -20.95 15.57 14.67
CA PHE A 216 -20.77 16.68 15.60
C PHE A 216 -20.84 16.22 17.07
N PRO A 217 -20.10 16.86 17.98
CA PRO A 217 -20.29 16.69 19.42
C PRO A 217 -21.74 16.96 19.84
N PRO A 218 -22.25 16.31 20.91
CA PRO A 218 -23.65 16.41 21.32
C PRO A 218 -24.12 17.86 21.55
N ASP A 219 -23.25 18.73 22.07
CA ASP A 219 -23.58 20.13 22.35
C ASP A 219 -23.19 21.11 21.23
N ALA A 220 -22.78 20.61 20.06
CA ALA A 220 -22.26 21.49 19.00
C ALA A 220 -23.33 22.48 18.51
N GLY A 221 -24.58 22.03 18.32
CA GLY A 221 -25.69 22.88 17.92
C GLY A 221 -25.93 24.03 18.92
N PRO A 222 -26.24 23.73 20.20
CA PRO A 222 -26.41 24.75 21.23
C PRO A 222 -25.21 25.69 21.38
N LYS A 223 -23.97 25.18 21.32
CA LYS A 223 -22.76 26.03 21.40
C LYS A 223 -22.58 26.94 20.19
N ILE A 224 -22.92 26.46 18.99
CA ILE A 224 -22.89 27.28 17.77
C ILE A 224 -23.95 28.37 17.87
N LEU A 225 -25.16 28.04 18.32
CA LEU A 225 -26.24 29.01 18.49
C LEU A 225 -25.91 30.08 19.55
N ALA A 226 -25.32 29.67 20.68
CA ALA A 226 -24.79 30.60 21.69
C ALA A 226 -23.71 31.53 21.12
N THR A 227 -22.74 30.96 20.39
CA THR A 227 -21.67 31.75 19.75
C THR A 227 -22.23 32.75 18.73
N LEU A 228 -23.32 32.38 18.03
CA LEU A 228 -23.98 33.22 17.04
C LEU A 228 -25.02 34.18 17.62
N GLY A 229 -25.25 34.18 18.94
CA GLY A 229 -26.30 34.97 19.60
C GLY A 229 -27.72 34.60 19.15
N LYS A 230 -27.94 33.33 18.79
CA LYS A 230 -29.22 32.78 18.28
C LYS A 230 -29.76 31.68 19.18
N GLU A 231 -29.54 31.81 20.48
CA GLU A 231 -29.97 30.84 21.50
C GLU A 231 -31.50 30.66 21.52
N ASP A 232 -32.22 31.67 21.06
CA ASP A 232 -33.67 31.75 20.92
C ASP A 232 -34.25 30.98 19.72
N LYS A 233 -33.40 30.44 18.83
CA LYS A 233 -33.82 29.77 17.58
C LYS A 233 -33.77 28.24 17.63
N VAL A 234 -33.72 27.66 18.83
CA VAL A 234 -33.74 26.20 19.07
C VAL A 234 -35.17 25.67 19.05
#